data_AF-A0A3M1DX58-F1
#
_entry.id   AF-A0A3M1DX58-F1
#
_cell.length_a   1.000
_cell.length_b   1.000
_cell.length_c   1.000
_cell.angle_alpha   90.00
_cell.angle_beta   90.00
_cell.angle_gamma   90.00
#
_symmetry.space_group_name_H-M   'P 1'
#
loop_
_entity.id
_entity.type
_entity.pdbx_description
1 polymer ?
#
loop_
_entity_poly.entity_id
_entity_poly.type
_entity_poly.pdbx_seq_one_letter_code
_entity_poly.pdbx_strand_id
1 'polypeptide(L)' 'DNLGAIQIVQGEAIARNTPVVIVRNDRARVTHEAAIGSVSRKELETLMARGLSEDEAVDIIIRGMLA' A
#
# COMPACT_ATOMS: atom_id res chain seq x y z
N ASP A 1 -13.40 -14.22 4.35
CA ASP A 1 -13.56 -13.09 5.27
C ASP A 1 -12.31 -12.20 5.33
N ASN A 2 -11.75 -11.76 4.20
CA ASN A 2 -10.92 -10.54 4.21
C ASN A 2 -10.68 -10.00 2.80
N LEU A 3 -11.23 -8.83 2.51
CA LEU A 3 -10.93 -8.06 1.30
C LEU A 3 -9.92 -6.99 1.71
N GLY A 4 -8.63 -7.35 1.69
CA GLY A 4 -7.51 -6.44 1.93
C GLY A 4 -7.11 -5.69 0.65
N ALA A 5 -7.15 -4.36 0.66
CA ALA A 5 -6.67 -3.53 -0.44
C ALA A 5 -5.46 -2.70 0.02
N ILE A 6 -4.28 -2.94 -0.54
CA ILE A 6 -3.07 -2.15 -0.27
C ILE A 6 -2.82 -1.21 -1.45
N GLN A 7 -2.70 0.09 -1.17
CA GLN A 7 -2.36 1.12 -2.15
C GLN A 7 -1.09 1.83 -1.71
N ILE A 8 -0.12 1.98 -2.63
CA ILE A 8 1.14 2.68 -2.38
C ILE A 8 1.21 3.88 -3.33
N VAL A 9 1.43 5.08 -2.78
CA VAL A 9 1.55 6.33 -3.55
C VAL A 9 2.96 6.92 -3.52
N GLN A 10 3.30 7.65 -4.59
CA GLN A 10 4.57 8.35 -4.76
C GLN A 10 4.35 9.81 -5.16
N GLY A 11 5.25 10.72 -4.74
CA GLY A 11 5.20 12.14 -5.11
C GLY A 11 3.94 12.85 -4.62
N GLU A 12 3.33 13.69 -5.46
CA GLU A 12 2.09 14.43 -5.16
C GLU A 12 0.82 13.62 -5.47
N ALA A 13 0.91 12.29 -5.52
CA ALA A 13 -0.23 11.44 -5.87
C ALA A 13 -1.29 11.40 -4.75
N ILE A 14 -2.56 11.37 -5.18
CA ILE A 14 -3.72 11.23 -4.30
C ILE A 14 -4.23 9.78 -4.39
N ALA A 15 -4.15 9.04 -3.29
CA ALA A 15 -4.84 7.75 -3.15
C ALA A 15 -6.24 7.95 -2.57
N ARG A 16 -7.22 7.22 -3.13
CA ARG A 16 -8.60 7.19 -2.62
C ARG A 16 -9.08 5.76 -2.57
N ASN A 17 -9.49 5.30 -1.39
CA ASN A 17 -10.21 4.06 -1.21
C ASN A 17 -11.69 4.36 -0.92
N THR A 18 -12.60 3.87 -1.76
CA THR A 18 -14.05 4.02 -1.60
C THR A 18 -14.71 2.64 -1.73
N PRO A 19 -14.80 1.88 -0.63
CA PRO A 19 -15.37 0.54 -0.69
C PRO A 19 -16.90 0.60 -0.71
N VAL A 20 -17.52 -0.32 -1.45
CA VAL A 20 -18.97 -0.55 -1.43
C VAL A 20 -19.18 -2.01 -1.07
N VAL A 21 -19.89 -2.26 0.04
CA VAL A 21 -20.19 -3.62 0.51
C VAL A 21 -21.71 -3.81 0.51
N ILE A 22 -22.20 -4.79 -0.24
CA ILE A 22 -23.61 -5.16 -0.31
C ILE A 22 -23.77 -6.59 0.19
N VAL A 23 -24.51 -6.77 1.29
CA VAL A 23 -24.79 -8.08 1.89
C VAL A 23 -26.28 -8.39 1.79
N ARG A 24 -26.63 -9.58 1.30
CA ARG A 24 -28.03 -10.05 1.12
C ARG A 24 -28.36 -11.31 1.92
N ASN A 25 -27.52 -11.67 2.89
CA ASN A 25 -27.67 -12.86 3.73
C ASN A 25 -27.45 -12.47 5.20
N ASP A 26 -28.34 -12.91 6.07
CA ASP A 26 -28.40 -12.58 7.50
C ASP A 26 -27.31 -13.26 8.35
N ARG A 27 -26.70 -14.33 7.83
CA ARG A 27 -25.60 -15.05 8.48
C ARG A 27 -24.22 -14.63 7.96
N ALA A 28 -24.15 -13.65 7.07
CA ALA A 28 -22.88 -13.25 6.46
C ALA A 28 -22.03 -12.42 7.43
N ARG A 29 -20.72 -12.72 7.45
CA ARG A 29 -19.71 -11.91 8.12
C ARG A 29 -18.78 -11.32 7.05
N VAL A 30 -18.66 -9.99 7.02
CA VAL A 30 -17.83 -9.30 6.03
C VAL A 30 -16.85 -8.37 6.74
N THR A 31 -15.59 -8.46 6.35
CA THR A 31 -14.50 -7.56 6.76
C THR A 31 -13.86 -6.95 5.52
N HIS A 32 -13.56 -5.65 5.59
CA HIS A 32 -12.79 -4.93 4.60
C HIS A 32 -11.59 -4.30 5.29
N GLU A 33 -10.41 -4.61 4.79
CA GLU A 33 -9.15 -4.04 5.26
C GLU A 33 -8.55 -3.20 4.13
N ALA A 34 -8.07 -2.01 4.47
CA ALA A 34 -7.44 -1.13 3.51
C ALA A 34 -6.20 -0.50 4.15
N ALA A 35 -5.06 -0.61 3.48
CA ALA A 35 -3.84 0.09 3.84
C ALA A 35 -3.47 1.05 2.71
N ILE A 36 -3.27 2.33 3.06
CA ILE A 36 -2.71 3.32 2.14
C ILE A 36 -1.36 3.70 2.72
N GLY A 37 -0.30 3.44 1.97
CA GLY A 37 1.05 3.83 2.34
C GLY A 37 1.71 4.70 1.28
N SER A 38 2.83 5.30 1.63
CA SER A 38 3.59 6.17 0.74
C SER A 38 5.06 5.82 0.81
N VAL A 39 5.77 5.93 -0.31
CA VAL A 39 7.23 5.80 -0.31
C VAL A 39 7.84 7.05 0.34
N SER A 40 8.55 6.86 1.46
CA SER A 40 9.27 7.93 2.14
C SER A 40 10.46 8.38 1.31
N ARG A 41 10.50 9.67 0.91
CA ARG A 41 11.64 10.23 0.16
C ARG A 41 12.97 10.05 0.91
N LYS A 42 12.97 10.20 2.24
CA LYS A 42 14.18 10.01 3.06
C LYS A 42 14.68 8.55 3.04
N GLU A 43 13.76 7.60 3.03
CA GLU A 43 14.10 6.17 2.96
C GLU A 43 14.63 5.79 1.58
N LEU A 44 13.99 6.31 0.53
CA LEU A 44 14.44 6.21 -0.85
C LEU A 44 15.87 6.77 -1.02
N GLU A 45 16.11 8.00 -0.56
CA GLU A 45 17.43 8.64 -0.56
C GLU A 45 18.48 7.83 0.22
N THR A 46 18.09 7.21 1.34
CA THR A 46 18.99 6.38 2.14
C THR A 46 19.42 5.12 1.39
N LEU A 47 18.52 4.48 0.66
CA LEU A 47 18.81 3.29 -0.14
C LEU A 47 19.65 3.65 -1.37
N MET A 48 19.33 4.77 -2.03
CA MET A 48 20.12 5.27 -3.16
C MET A 48 21.55 5.65 -2.72
N ALA A 49 21.72 6.25 -1.55
CA ALA A 49 23.04 6.55 -0.98
C ALA A 49 23.87 5.29 -0.68
N ARG A 50 23.24 4.11 -0.60
CA ARG A 50 23.90 2.81 -0.45
C ARG A 50 24.22 2.13 -1.79
N GLY A 51 24.01 2.82 -2.90
CA GLY A 51 24.36 2.35 -4.25
C GLY A 51 23.23 1.62 -4.98
N LEU A 52 22.01 1.63 -4.44
CA LEU A 52 20.83 1.13 -5.16
C LEU A 52 20.37 2.16 -6.19
N SER A 53 19.89 1.69 -7.33
CA SER A 53 19.10 2.53 -8.22
C SER A 53 17.78 2.90 -7.55
N GLU A 54 17.14 3.96 -8.05
CA GLU A 54 15.83 4.42 -7.56
C GLU A 54 14.78 3.29 -7.66
N ASP A 55 14.76 2.54 -8.77
CA ASP A 55 13.84 1.43 -8.99
C ASP A 55 14.06 0.28 -7.99
N GLU A 56 15.32 -0.10 -7.72
CA GLU A 56 15.65 -1.13 -6.73
C GLU A 56 15.27 -0.70 -5.31
N ALA A 57 15.50 0.56 -4.97
CA ALA A 57 15.13 1.11 -3.68
C ALA A 57 13.61 1.17 -3.48
N VAL A 58 12.86 1.55 -4.52
CA VAL A 58 11.39 1.53 -4.52
C VAL A 58 10.86 0.10 -4.34
N ASP A 59 11.42 -0.89 -5.05
CA ASP A 59 10.99 -2.29 -4.94
C ASP A 59 11.21 -2.85 -3.52
N ILE A 60 12.34 -2.51 -2.88
CA ILE A 60 12.62 -2.90 -1.49
C ILE A 60 11.60 -2.30 -0.51
N ILE A 61 11.31 -0.99 -0.65
CA ILE A 61 10.34 -0.31 0.23
C ILE A 61 8.94 -0.91 0.06
N ILE A 62 8.51 -1.13 -1.20
CA ILE A 62 7.20 -1.75 -1.49
C ILE A 62 7.11 -3.15 -0.91
N ARG A 63 8.15 -3.99 -1.06
CA ARG A 63 8.19 -5.33 -0.47
C ARG A 63 8.09 -5.31 1.06
N GLY A 64 8.74 -4.34 1.71
CA GLY A 64 8.65 -4.16 3.17
C GLY A 64 7.26 -3.75 3.65
N MET A 65 6.48 -3.05 2.83
CA MET A 65 5.10 -2.64 3.14
C MET A 65 4.05 -3.73 2.93
N LEU A 66 4.38 -4.76 2.14
CA LEU A 66 3.49 -5.87 1.80
C LEU A 66 3.72 -7.13 2.64
N ALA A 67 4.75 -7.13 3.50
CA ALA A 67 5.10 -8.23 4.41
C ALA A 67 4.29 -8.16 5.71
#